data_AF-A0AA96V3C1-F1
#
_entry.id   AF-A0AA96V3C1-F1
#
_cell.length_a   1.000
_cell.length_b   1.000
_cell.length_c   1.000
_cell.angle_alpha   90.00
_cell.angle_beta   90.00
_cell.angle_gamma   90.00
#
_symmetry.space_group_name_H-M   'P 1'
#
loop_
_entity.id
_entity.type
_entity.pdbx_description
1 polymer ?
#
loop_
_entity_poly.entity_id
_entity_poly.type
_entity_poly.pdbx_seq_one_letter_code
_entity_poly.pdbx_strand_id
1 'polypeptide(L)'
;MIDLDDPLINGYLRRLIGEDGITLIRNMPEGEVTDEEICNVLNPLKTQSKEADDKVKKLKAEIKAAGENQTDVKKLEKELKKAEKEAEKAKAAAADEYEITLNNVRKILFILYENKFTVCRRERDANSGWLTFRWQINMDGIDYQIEREKKKLYRNLIKRKEYEDSNVFYVCPQNCLRLVFDEATETDFICPICGEDLIFEDNELFKQLLDNRIAEFGEMPK
;
A
#
# COMPACT_ATOMS: atom_id res chain seq x y z
N MET A 1 -2.03 -0.09 20.89
CA MET A 1 -1.61 0.91 19.88
C MET A 1 -0.34 0.36 19.25
N ILE A 2 -0.34 0.17 17.93
CA ILE A 2 0.81 -0.40 17.21
C ILE A 2 1.96 0.60 17.19
N ASP A 3 3.19 0.14 17.44
CA ASP A 3 4.38 0.97 17.24
C ASP A 3 4.79 0.91 15.77
N LEU A 4 4.49 1.97 15.02
CA LEU A 4 4.88 2.08 13.60
C LEU A 4 6.33 2.52 13.43
N ASP A 5 7.02 2.89 14.51
CA ASP A 5 8.44 3.25 14.47
C ASP A 5 9.35 2.03 14.71
N ASP A 6 8.77 0.91 15.18
CA ASP A 6 9.43 -0.40 15.16
C ASP A 6 9.81 -0.77 13.70
N PRO A 7 11.10 -0.98 13.39
CA PRO A 7 11.54 -1.25 12.02
C PRO A 7 11.00 -2.53 11.40
N LEU A 8 10.71 -3.56 12.22
CA LEU A 8 10.15 -4.82 11.74
C LEU A 8 8.68 -4.67 11.37
N ILE A 9 7.91 -4.05 12.25
CA ILE A 9 6.49 -3.74 12.01
C ILE A 9 6.37 -2.84 10.78
N ASN A 10 7.15 -1.76 10.75
CA ASN A 10 7.16 -0.79 9.68
C ASN A 10 7.56 -1.45 8.34
N GLY A 11 8.63 -2.25 8.34
CA GLY A 11 9.08 -2.97 7.15
C GLY A 11 8.06 -3.99 6.63
N TYR A 12 7.41 -4.73 7.53
CA TYR A 12 6.35 -5.67 7.16
C TYR A 12 5.15 -4.95 6.52
N LEU A 13 4.66 -3.87 7.14
CA LEU A 13 3.54 -3.10 6.61
C LEU A 13 3.90 -2.42 5.30
N ARG A 14 5.09 -1.80 5.17
CA ARG A 14 5.53 -1.19 3.90
C ARG A 14 5.53 -2.20 2.75
N ARG A 15 6.01 -3.42 2.98
CA ARG A 15 5.97 -4.50 1.98
C ARG A 15 4.53 -4.90 1.62
N LEU A 16 3.61 -4.83 2.58
CA LEU A 16 2.22 -5.25 2.41
C LEU A 16 1.35 -4.21 1.69
N ILE A 17 1.45 -2.94 2.07
CA ILE A 17 0.53 -1.87 1.64
C ILE A 17 1.21 -0.65 1.00
N GLY A 18 2.55 -0.64 0.92
CA GLY A 18 3.31 0.47 0.35
C GLY A 18 3.34 1.74 1.21
N GLU A 19 3.98 2.78 0.68
CA GLU A 19 4.12 4.10 1.33
C GLU A 19 2.76 4.74 1.64
N ASP A 20 1.85 4.74 0.66
CA ASP A 20 0.50 5.28 0.82
C ASP A 20 -0.27 4.57 1.92
N GLY A 21 -0.06 3.27 2.08
CA GLY A 21 -0.68 2.51 3.16
C GLY A 21 -0.15 2.87 4.54
N ILE A 22 1.14 3.14 4.66
CA ILE A 22 1.71 3.67 5.92
C ILE A 22 1.11 5.05 6.22
N THR A 23 1.03 5.93 5.22
CA THR A 23 0.40 7.24 5.35
C THR A 23 -1.07 7.12 5.77
N LEU A 24 -1.80 6.16 5.20
CA LEU A 24 -3.18 5.85 5.57
C LEU A 24 -3.29 5.44 7.05
N ILE A 25 -2.48 4.50 7.53
CA ILE A 25 -2.55 4.05 8.92
C ILE A 25 -2.25 5.21 9.88
N ARG A 26 -1.22 6.03 9.56
CA ARG A 26 -0.81 7.17 10.40
C ARG A 26 -1.86 8.26 10.53
N ASN A 27 -2.65 8.48 9.47
CA ASN A 27 -3.66 9.53 9.40
C ASN A 27 -5.08 8.98 9.49
N MET A 28 -5.25 7.71 9.88
CA MET A 28 -6.56 7.10 10.02
C MET A 28 -7.32 7.80 11.15
N PRO A 29 -8.53 8.32 10.90
CA PRO A 29 -9.35 8.90 11.95
C PRO A 29 -9.73 7.86 13.01
N GLU A 30 -9.99 8.32 14.24
CA GLU A 30 -10.52 7.47 15.30
C GLU A 30 -11.98 7.04 15.01
N GLY A 31 -12.28 5.79 15.32
CA GLY A 31 -13.63 5.22 15.15
C GLY A 31 -13.89 4.58 13.79
N GLU A 32 -15.18 4.51 13.43
CA GLU A 32 -15.66 3.91 12.18
C GLU A 32 -15.78 4.98 11.07
N VAL A 33 -14.93 4.89 10.04
CA VAL A 33 -14.89 5.86 8.94
C VAL A 33 -15.04 5.24 7.56
N THR A 34 -15.56 6.02 6.62
CA THR A 34 -15.72 5.64 5.22
C THR A 34 -14.42 5.81 4.44
N ASP A 35 -14.29 5.11 3.31
CA ASP A 35 -13.18 5.27 2.37
C ASP A 35 -13.08 6.70 1.81
N GLU A 36 -14.20 7.39 1.61
CA GLU A 36 -14.24 8.79 1.21
C GLU A 36 -13.72 9.74 2.30
N GLU A 37 -14.13 9.53 3.56
CA GLU A 37 -13.61 10.31 4.70
C GLU A 37 -12.09 10.14 4.85
N ILE A 38 -11.59 8.90 4.74
CA ILE A 38 -10.15 8.62 4.77
C ILE A 38 -9.44 9.33 3.60
N CYS A 39 -10.00 9.23 2.39
CA CYS A 39 -9.44 9.88 1.21
C CYS A 39 -9.38 11.41 1.36
N ASN A 40 -10.36 12.03 2.00
CA ASN A 40 -10.35 13.47 2.27
C ASN A 40 -9.27 13.87 3.28
N VAL A 41 -9.10 13.08 4.34
CA VAL A 41 -8.07 13.32 5.36
C VAL A 41 -6.66 13.18 4.77
N LEU A 42 -6.47 12.24 3.85
CA LEU A 42 -5.18 12.03 3.17
C LEU A 42 -4.83 13.09 2.14
N ASN A 43 -5.81 13.87 1.65
CA ASN A 43 -5.61 14.85 0.59
C ASN A 43 -6.15 16.24 0.99
N PRO A 44 -5.62 16.86 2.06
CA PRO A 44 -6.22 18.03 2.68
C PRO A 44 -6.30 19.25 1.75
N LEU A 45 -5.30 19.53 0.90
CA LEU A 45 -5.38 20.71 0.02
C LEU A 45 -6.35 20.47 -1.14
N LYS A 46 -6.41 19.25 -1.68
CA LYS A 46 -7.43 18.86 -2.69
C LYS A 46 -8.85 18.98 -2.12
N THR A 47 -9.06 18.52 -0.88
CA THR A 47 -10.36 18.65 -0.19
C THR A 47 -10.71 20.11 0.04
N GLN A 48 -9.77 20.93 0.53
CA GLN A 48 -9.99 22.38 0.70
C GLN A 48 -10.30 23.09 -0.63
N SER A 49 -9.62 22.72 -1.72
CA SER A 49 -9.90 23.24 -3.06
C SER A 49 -11.33 22.91 -3.51
N LYS A 50 -11.77 21.67 -3.30
CA LYS A 50 -13.12 21.22 -3.65
C LYS A 50 -14.19 21.93 -2.82
N GLU A 51 -13.97 22.06 -1.51
CA GLU A 51 -14.88 22.78 -0.61
C GLU A 51 -15.00 24.27 -0.96
N ALA A 52 -13.89 24.92 -1.33
CA ALA A 52 -13.90 26.31 -1.77
C ALA A 52 -14.67 26.49 -3.10
N ASP A 53 -14.49 25.58 -4.06
CA ASP A 53 -15.24 25.58 -5.31
C ASP A 53 -16.74 25.35 -5.08
N ASP A 54 -17.12 24.44 -4.19
CA ASP A 54 -18.51 24.16 -3.86
C ASP A 54 -19.17 25.35 -3.12
N LYS A 55 -18.42 26.05 -2.26
CA LYS A 55 -18.86 27.32 -1.64
C LYS A 55 -19.13 28.40 -2.68
N VAL A 56 -18.27 28.54 -3.70
CA VAL A 56 -18.48 29.48 -4.82
C VAL A 56 -19.73 29.13 -5.62
N LYS A 57 -19.94 27.85 -5.95
CA LYS A 57 -21.16 27.38 -6.65
C LYS A 57 -22.41 27.68 -5.84
N LYS A 58 -22.38 27.44 -4.52
CA LYS A 58 -23.50 27.71 -3.62
C LYS A 58 -23.86 29.20 -3.57
N LEU A 59 -22.86 30.08 -3.40
CA LEU A 59 -23.08 31.53 -3.40
C LEU A 59 -23.64 32.04 -4.75
N LYS A 60 -23.16 31.50 -5.88
CA LYS A 60 -23.71 31.83 -7.21
C LYS A 60 -25.18 31.41 -7.35
N ALA A 61 -25.55 30.26 -6.81
CA ALA A 61 -26.94 29.80 -6.79
C ALA A 61 -27.84 30.67 -5.89
N GLU A 62 -27.34 31.05 -4.71
CA GLU A 62 -28.05 31.95 -3.77
C GLU A 62 -28.28 33.34 -4.38
N ILE A 63 -27.28 33.93 -5.04
CA ILE A 63 -27.44 35.22 -5.76
C ILE A 63 -28.51 35.12 -6.85
N LYS A 64 -28.52 34.01 -7.61
CA LYS A 64 -29.54 33.76 -8.64
C LYS A 64 -30.94 33.62 -8.04
N ALA A 65 -31.06 33.10 -6.82
CA ALA A 65 -32.33 32.90 -6.12
C ALA A 65 -32.82 34.15 -5.37
N ALA A 66 -31.93 35.06 -4.95
CA ALA A 66 -32.25 36.21 -4.11
C ALA A 66 -33.10 37.31 -4.77
N GLY A 67 -33.31 37.28 -6.10
CA GLY A 67 -34.14 38.26 -6.81
C GLY A 67 -33.60 39.71 -6.71
N GLU A 68 -34.46 40.71 -6.95
CA GLU A 68 -34.09 42.15 -7.06
C GLU A 68 -33.78 42.85 -5.71
N ASN A 69 -33.66 42.12 -4.58
CA ASN A 69 -33.41 42.75 -3.29
C ASN A 69 -31.97 43.30 -3.20
N GLN A 70 -31.81 44.56 -3.57
CA GLN A 70 -30.52 45.13 -3.99
C GLN A 70 -29.46 45.22 -2.87
N THR A 71 -29.88 45.23 -1.61
CA THR A 71 -28.99 45.28 -0.44
C THR A 71 -28.39 43.91 -0.11
N ASP A 72 -29.18 42.84 -0.25
CA ASP A 72 -28.73 41.46 -0.02
C ASP A 72 -27.84 40.95 -1.16
N VAL A 73 -28.19 41.29 -2.41
CA VAL A 73 -27.38 40.95 -3.59
C VAL A 73 -25.98 41.54 -3.50
N LYS A 74 -25.84 42.83 -3.14
CA LYS A 74 -24.51 43.47 -2.97
C LYS A 74 -23.66 42.83 -1.89
N LYS A 75 -24.27 42.37 -0.80
CA LYS A 75 -23.57 41.68 0.28
C LYS A 75 -23.07 40.31 -0.19
N LEU A 76 -23.95 39.53 -0.84
CA LEU A 76 -23.60 38.22 -1.40
C LEU A 76 -22.53 38.31 -2.49
N GLU A 77 -22.56 39.33 -3.36
CA GLU A 77 -21.52 39.58 -4.37
C GLU A 77 -20.15 39.86 -3.74
N LYS A 78 -20.11 40.59 -2.62
CA LYS A 78 -18.87 40.83 -1.89
C LYS A 78 -18.31 39.54 -1.27
N GLU A 79 -19.19 38.70 -0.71
CA GLU A 79 -18.82 37.39 -0.19
C GLU A 79 -18.35 36.44 -1.29
N LEU A 80 -18.99 36.47 -2.46
CA LEU A 80 -18.59 35.69 -3.64
C LEU A 80 -17.19 36.05 -4.11
N LYS A 81 -16.87 37.35 -4.26
CA LYS A 81 -15.51 37.79 -4.64
C LYS A 81 -14.44 37.30 -3.67
N LYS A 82 -14.77 37.27 -2.36
CA LYS A 82 -13.86 36.73 -1.35
C LYS A 82 -13.69 35.22 -1.52
N ALA A 83 -14.79 34.48 -1.71
CA ALA A 83 -14.77 33.03 -1.90
C ALA A 83 -14.04 32.62 -3.19
N GLU A 84 -14.19 33.37 -4.29
CA GLU A 84 -13.47 33.10 -5.55
C GLU A 84 -11.96 33.27 -5.38
N LYS A 85 -11.52 34.30 -4.64
CA LYS A 85 -10.11 34.49 -4.31
C LYS A 85 -9.58 33.38 -3.38
N GLU A 86 -10.40 32.92 -2.43
CA GLU A 86 -10.07 31.77 -1.57
C GLU A 86 -9.92 30.49 -2.39
N ALA A 87 -10.85 30.22 -3.33
CA ALA A 87 -10.82 29.05 -4.21
C ALA A 87 -9.62 29.05 -5.17
N GLU A 88 -9.30 30.20 -5.78
CA GLU A 88 -8.12 30.34 -6.63
C GLU A 88 -6.82 30.04 -5.86
N LYS A 89 -6.71 30.56 -4.63
CA LYS A 89 -5.56 30.29 -3.76
C LYS A 89 -5.48 28.81 -3.35
N ALA A 90 -6.60 28.19 -2.98
CA ALA A 90 -6.65 26.78 -2.60
C ALA A 90 -6.30 25.86 -3.79
N LYS A 91 -6.82 26.17 -4.99
CA LYS A 91 -6.52 25.44 -6.22
C LYS A 91 -5.05 25.52 -6.59
N ALA A 92 -4.42 26.69 -6.46
CA ALA A 92 -2.99 26.86 -6.68
C ALA A 92 -2.16 26.05 -5.68
N ALA A 93 -2.53 26.05 -4.39
CA ALA A 93 -1.84 25.28 -3.36
C ALA A 93 -1.94 23.76 -3.60
N ALA A 94 -3.07 23.28 -4.11
CA ALA A 94 -3.32 21.86 -4.35
C ALA A 94 -2.81 21.36 -5.72
N ALA A 95 -2.23 22.23 -6.57
CA ALA A 95 -1.86 21.86 -7.94
C ALA A 95 -0.74 20.81 -7.99
N ASP A 96 0.30 20.99 -7.18
CA ASP A 96 1.51 20.16 -7.16
C ASP A 96 1.53 19.13 -6.02
N GLU A 97 0.45 19.03 -5.24
CA GLU A 97 0.36 18.06 -4.14
C GLU A 97 0.10 16.65 -4.67
N TYR A 98 0.87 15.68 -4.16
CA TYR A 98 0.65 14.26 -4.41
C TYR A 98 -0.70 13.82 -3.82
N GLU A 99 -1.53 13.17 -4.64
CA GLU A 99 -2.86 12.73 -4.25
C GLU A 99 -2.94 11.21 -4.13
N ILE A 100 -3.34 10.72 -2.97
CA ILE A 100 -3.72 9.32 -2.78
C ILE A 100 -5.15 9.15 -3.27
N THR A 101 -5.30 8.55 -4.46
CA THR A 101 -6.63 8.35 -5.07
C THR A 101 -7.52 7.43 -4.23
N LEU A 102 -8.84 7.65 -4.30
CA LEU A 102 -9.84 6.84 -3.60
C LEU A 102 -9.75 5.33 -3.93
N ASN A 103 -9.40 4.99 -5.17
CA ASN A 103 -9.21 3.59 -5.56
C ASN A 103 -8.01 2.95 -4.86
N ASN A 104 -6.93 3.72 -4.65
CA ASN A 104 -5.77 3.25 -3.92
C ASN A 104 -6.09 3.10 -2.43
N VAL A 105 -6.81 4.06 -1.83
CA VAL A 105 -7.33 3.95 -0.45
C VAL A 105 -8.14 2.66 -0.29
N ARG A 106 -9.10 2.40 -1.19
CA ARG A 106 -9.88 1.15 -1.18
C ARG A 106 -9.00 -0.09 -1.27
N LYS A 107 -8.05 -0.12 -2.21
CA LYS A 107 -7.13 -1.26 -2.39
C LYS A 107 -6.35 -1.53 -1.10
N ILE A 108 -5.80 -0.50 -0.47
CA ILE A 108 -5.07 -0.62 0.80
C ILE A 108 -5.99 -1.16 1.90
N LEU A 109 -7.20 -0.61 2.05
CA LEU A 109 -8.17 -1.06 3.05
C LEU A 109 -8.56 -2.52 2.88
N PHE A 110 -8.74 -2.99 1.64
CA PHE A 110 -9.00 -4.40 1.36
C PHE A 110 -7.80 -5.30 1.71
N ILE A 111 -6.57 -4.88 1.38
CA ILE A 111 -5.36 -5.64 1.77
C ILE A 111 -5.28 -5.74 3.31
N LEU A 112 -5.51 -4.64 4.02
CA LEU A 112 -5.53 -4.64 5.48
C LEU A 112 -6.62 -5.58 6.03
N TYR A 113 -7.79 -5.57 5.42
CA TYR A 113 -8.91 -6.43 5.82
C TYR A 113 -8.65 -7.91 5.64
N GLU A 114 -8.07 -8.30 4.50
CA GLU A 114 -7.65 -9.68 4.24
C GLU A 114 -6.63 -10.17 5.26
N ASN A 115 -5.74 -9.28 5.70
CA ASN A 115 -4.73 -9.56 6.73
C ASN A 115 -5.22 -9.35 8.17
N LYS A 116 -6.53 -9.11 8.36
CA LYS A 116 -7.18 -8.92 9.67
C LYS A 116 -6.68 -7.70 10.45
N PHE A 117 -6.18 -6.69 9.74
CA PHE A 117 -5.76 -5.41 10.30
C PHE A 117 -6.85 -4.35 10.33
N THR A 118 -8.01 -4.64 9.74
CA THR A 118 -9.20 -3.77 9.78
C THR A 118 -10.46 -4.56 10.06
N VAL A 119 -11.43 -3.89 10.69
CA VAL A 119 -12.81 -4.33 10.81
C VAL A 119 -13.64 -3.52 9.82
N CYS A 120 -14.50 -4.19 9.07
CA CYS A 120 -15.37 -3.57 8.09
C CYS A 120 -16.84 -3.84 8.44
N ARG A 121 -17.60 -2.77 8.63
CA ARG A 121 -19.06 -2.81 8.81
C ARG A 121 -19.73 -2.31 7.55
N ARG A 122 -20.70 -3.08 7.06
CA ARG A 122 -21.52 -2.71 5.90
C ARG A 122 -22.88 -2.23 6.37
N GLU A 123 -23.23 -1.02 5.97
CA GLU A 123 -24.54 -0.43 6.19
C GLU A 123 -25.26 -0.28 4.85
N ARG A 124 -26.56 -0.55 4.85
CA ARG A 124 -27.41 -0.33 3.67
C ARG A 124 -28.36 0.81 3.99
N ASP A 125 -28.33 1.85 3.17
CA ASP A 125 -29.31 2.91 3.27
C ASP A 125 -30.69 2.38 2.85
N ALA A 126 -31.67 2.55 3.73
CA ALA A 126 -33.04 2.05 3.53
C ALA A 126 -33.76 2.76 2.38
N ASN A 127 -33.38 4.01 2.10
CA ASN A 127 -34.07 4.85 1.12
C ASN A 127 -33.49 4.68 -0.29
N SER A 128 -32.17 4.72 -0.42
CA SER A 128 -31.50 4.68 -1.73
C SER A 128 -30.97 3.29 -2.10
N GLY A 129 -30.92 2.36 -1.14
CA GLY A 129 -30.34 1.03 -1.32
C GLY A 129 -28.82 1.00 -1.40
N TRP A 130 -28.14 2.14 -1.27
CA TRP A 130 -26.69 2.28 -1.34
C TRP A 130 -26.00 1.56 -0.18
N LEU A 131 -24.84 0.97 -0.48
CA LEU A 131 -24.00 0.28 0.49
C LEU A 131 -22.86 1.20 0.92
N THR A 132 -22.79 1.48 2.22
CA THR A 132 -21.71 2.25 2.84
C THR A 132 -20.82 1.29 3.63
N PHE A 133 -19.51 1.38 3.39
CA PHE A 133 -18.51 0.60 4.12
C PHE A 133 -17.86 1.51 5.16
N ARG A 134 -17.94 1.09 6.43
CA ARG A 134 -17.24 1.73 7.53
C ARG A 134 -16.08 0.86 7.98
N TRP A 135 -14.91 1.48 8.10
CA TRP A 135 -13.63 0.86 8.37
C TRP A 135 -13.10 1.33 9.71
N GLN A 136 -12.50 0.41 10.46
CA GLN A 136 -11.78 0.68 11.68
C GLN A 136 -10.48 -0.12 11.67
N ILE A 137 -9.36 0.49 12.06
CA ILE A 137 -8.08 -0.22 12.18
C ILE A 137 -8.08 -1.05 13.47
N ASN A 138 -7.67 -2.30 13.35
CA ASN A 138 -7.40 -3.20 14.45
C ASN A 138 -6.07 -3.91 14.21
N MET A 139 -5.04 -3.57 14.99
CA MET A 139 -3.68 -4.10 14.81
C MET A 139 -3.29 -5.17 15.83
N ASP A 140 -4.25 -5.69 16.60
CA ASP A 140 -3.97 -6.63 17.71
C ASP A 140 -3.28 -7.92 17.23
N GLY A 141 -3.47 -8.29 15.96
CA GLY A 141 -2.87 -9.48 15.34
C GLY A 141 -1.47 -9.29 14.74
N ILE A 142 -0.85 -8.10 14.83
CA ILE A 142 0.40 -7.81 14.12
C ILE A 142 1.55 -8.74 14.53
N ASP A 143 1.73 -8.98 15.82
CA ASP A 143 2.80 -9.83 16.34
C ASP A 143 2.67 -11.27 15.82
N TYR A 144 1.44 -11.78 15.80
CA TYR A 144 1.15 -13.09 15.25
C TYR A 144 1.47 -13.17 13.75
N GLN A 145 1.16 -12.14 12.97
CA GLN A 145 1.46 -12.11 11.53
C GLN A 145 2.97 -12.02 11.28
N ILE A 146 3.70 -11.21 12.06
CA ILE A 146 5.16 -11.12 11.97
C ILE A 146 5.78 -12.48 12.27
N GLU A 147 5.36 -13.14 13.35
CA GLU A 147 5.86 -14.46 13.72
C GLU A 147 5.53 -15.52 12.65
N ARG A 148 4.34 -15.43 12.04
CA ARG A 148 3.94 -16.31 10.93
C ARG A 148 4.82 -16.11 9.70
N GLU A 149 5.14 -14.87 9.33
CA GLU A 149 6.04 -14.58 8.21
C GLU A 149 7.47 -14.99 8.51
N LYS A 150 7.94 -14.79 9.75
CA LYS A 150 9.25 -15.27 10.22
C LYS A 150 9.38 -16.78 10.05
N LYS A 151 8.37 -17.55 10.48
CA LYS A 151 8.30 -19.01 10.28
C LYS A 151 8.23 -19.42 8.81
N LYS A 152 7.54 -18.63 7.97
CA LYS A 152 7.47 -18.89 6.52
C LYS A 152 8.84 -18.68 5.86
N LEU A 153 9.53 -17.60 6.19
CA LEU A 153 10.88 -17.31 5.71
C LEU A 153 11.86 -18.42 6.14
N TYR A 154 11.85 -18.81 7.42
CA TYR A 154 12.67 -19.88 7.95
C TYR A 154 12.48 -21.20 7.17
N ARG A 155 11.23 -21.63 6.96
CA ARG A 155 10.93 -22.83 6.15
C ARG A 155 11.42 -22.73 4.72
N ASN A 156 11.33 -21.54 4.10
CA ASN A 156 11.83 -21.34 2.74
C ASN A 156 13.36 -21.40 2.68
N LEU A 157 14.06 -20.87 3.70
CA LEU A 157 15.51 -20.96 3.80
C LEU A 157 15.98 -22.41 3.98
N ILE A 158 15.34 -23.18 4.87
CA ILE A 158 15.63 -24.62 5.01
C ILE A 158 15.42 -25.35 3.69
N LYS A 159 14.26 -25.18 3.05
CA LYS A 159 13.99 -25.82 1.76
C LYS A 159 15.01 -25.43 0.69
N ARG A 160 15.43 -24.16 0.67
CA ARG A 160 16.44 -23.70 -0.27
C ARG A 160 17.80 -24.32 0.04
N LYS A 161 18.17 -24.44 1.31
CA LYS A 161 19.39 -25.12 1.74
C LYS A 161 19.37 -26.60 1.36
N GLU A 162 18.31 -27.32 1.67
CA GLU A 162 18.14 -28.73 1.29
C GLU A 162 18.29 -28.93 -0.22
N TYR A 163 17.73 -28.01 -1.01
CA TYR A 163 17.87 -28.00 -2.46
C TYR A 163 19.31 -27.76 -2.91
N GLU A 164 20.05 -26.85 -2.27
CA GLU A 164 21.47 -26.62 -2.58
C GLU A 164 22.37 -27.76 -2.10
N ASP A 165 22.06 -28.40 -0.97
CA ASP A 165 22.81 -29.54 -0.42
C ASP A 165 22.63 -30.80 -1.28
N SER A 166 21.44 -30.98 -1.88
CA SER A 166 21.09 -32.21 -2.62
C SER A 166 21.41 -32.15 -4.12
N ASN A 167 21.73 -30.97 -4.66
CA ASN A 167 21.92 -30.78 -6.10
C ASN A 167 23.30 -30.24 -6.45
N VAL A 168 23.76 -30.61 -7.64
CA VAL A 168 24.94 -30.05 -8.28
C VAL A 168 24.50 -29.11 -9.40
N PHE A 169 25.15 -27.95 -9.52
CA PHE A 169 24.73 -26.90 -10.44
C PHE A 169 25.73 -26.63 -11.55
N TYR A 170 25.18 -26.27 -12.71
CA TYR A 170 25.90 -25.81 -13.87
C TYR A 170 25.32 -24.47 -14.32
N VAL A 171 26.18 -23.49 -14.56
CA VAL A 171 25.80 -22.13 -14.94
C VAL A 171 26.35 -21.78 -16.32
N CYS A 172 25.62 -20.95 -17.04
CA CYS A 172 26.15 -20.35 -18.26
C CYS A 172 27.18 -19.26 -17.89
N PRO A 173 28.37 -19.21 -18.52
CA PRO A 173 29.35 -18.13 -18.31
C PRO A 173 28.82 -16.72 -18.62
N GLN A 174 27.81 -16.63 -19.50
CA GLN A 174 27.10 -15.38 -19.82
C GLN A 174 25.91 -15.10 -18.88
N ASN A 175 25.79 -15.88 -17.80
CA ASN A 175 24.77 -15.74 -16.76
C ASN A 175 23.32 -15.79 -17.30
N CYS A 176 23.08 -16.56 -18.37
CA CYS A 176 21.75 -16.71 -18.96
C CYS A 176 20.82 -17.59 -18.12
N LEU A 177 21.38 -18.62 -17.48
CA LEU A 177 20.64 -19.63 -16.73
C LEU A 177 21.56 -20.43 -15.81
N ARG A 178 20.94 -21.17 -14.89
CA ARG A 178 21.53 -22.11 -13.94
C ARG A 178 20.67 -23.37 -13.92
N LEU A 179 21.28 -24.53 -14.14
CA LEU A 179 20.60 -25.83 -14.18
C LEU A 179 21.15 -26.76 -13.10
N VAL A 180 20.32 -27.71 -12.67
CA VAL A 180 20.82 -28.88 -11.93
C VAL A 180 21.46 -29.88 -12.89
N PHE A 181 22.24 -30.82 -12.36
CA PHE A 181 22.94 -31.84 -13.16
C PHE A 181 22.01 -32.56 -14.15
N ASP A 182 20.86 -33.07 -13.71
CA ASP A 182 19.94 -33.82 -14.58
C ASP A 182 19.47 -32.95 -15.77
N GLU A 183 19.04 -31.72 -15.51
CA GLU A 183 18.64 -30.76 -16.55
C GLU A 183 19.81 -30.40 -17.48
N ALA A 184 21.01 -30.25 -16.95
CA ALA A 184 22.21 -29.97 -17.74
C ALA A 184 22.57 -31.17 -18.65
N THR A 185 22.34 -32.41 -18.20
CA THR A 185 22.54 -33.60 -19.04
C THR A 185 21.54 -33.67 -20.19
N GLU A 186 20.29 -33.22 -19.98
CA GLU A 186 19.28 -33.17 -21.04
C GLU A 186 19.63 -32.15 -22.14
N THR A 187 20.39 -31.11 -21.80
CA THR A 187 20.88 -30.10 -22.75
C THR A 187 22.32 -30.36 -23.22
N ASP A 188 22.87 -31.55 -22.98
CA ASP A 188 24.27 -31.91 -23.30
C ASP A 188 25.31 -30.92 -22.73
N PHE A 189 24.99 -30.29 -21.59
CA PHE A 189 25.75 -29.20 -20.96
C PHE A 189 25.94 -27.97 -21.85
N ILE A 190 25.03 -27.72 -22.79
CA ILE A 190 25.03 -26.54 -23.65
C ILE A 190 23.88 -25.62 -23.28
N CYS A 191 24.16 -24.32 -23.15
CA CYS A 191 23.14 -23.32 -22.86
C CYS A 191 22.15 -23.17 -24.03
N PRO A 192 20.83 -23.45 -23.85
CA PRO A 192 19.84 -23.29 -24.92
C PRO A 192 19.62 -21.85 -25.40
N ILE A 193 20.10 -20.84 -24.66
CA ILE A 193 19.90 -19.42 -24.99
C ILE A 193 21.04 -18.87 -25.84
N CYS A 194 22.30 -19.17 -25.49
CA CYS A 194 23.48 -18.60 -26.16
C CYS A 194 24.38 -19.63 -26.85
N GLY A 195 24.16 -20.93 -26.65
CA GLY A 195 24.94 -22.00 -27.25
C GLY A 195 26.31 -22.25 -26.61
N GLU A 196 26.62 -21.58 -25.51
CA GLU A 196 27.89 -21.75 -24.79
C GLU A 196 27.85 -22.97 -23.85
N ASP A 197 29.00 -23.60 -23.62
CA ASP A 197 29.13 -24.70 -22.66
C ASP A 197 28.86 -24.21 -21.23
N LEU A 198 28.06 -24.98 -20.50
CA LEU A 198 27.77 -24.75 -19.09
C LEU A 198 28.98 -25.15 -18.24
N ILE A 199 29.27 -24.35 -17.22
CA ILE A 199 30.37 -24.57 -16.28
C ILE A 199 29.83 -25.01 -14.92
N PHE A 200 30.52 -25.92 -14.25
CA PHE A 200 30.21 -26.31 -12.88
C PHE A 200 30.28 -25.10 -11.94
N GLU A 201 29.28 -24.96 -11.09
CA GLU A 201 29.25 -23.94 -10.04
C GLU A 201 29.42 -24.60 -8.68
N ASP A 202 30.46 -24.18 -7.94
CA ASP A 202 30.61 -24.52 -6.54
C ASP A 202 29.66 -23.66 -5.69
N ASN A 203 28.64 -24.29 -5.11
CA ASN A 203 27.65 -23.63 -4.27
C ASN A 203 28.00 -23.64 -2.77
N GLU A 204 29.22 -24.04 -2.37
CA GLU A 204 29.63 -24.13 -0.96
C GLU A 204 29.50 -22.81 -0.22
N LEU A 205 29.93 -21.70 -0.84
CA LEU A 205 29.77 -20.37 -0.26
C LEU A 205 28.28 -20.03 -0.05
N PHE A 206 27.42 -20.40 -1.00
CA PHE A 206 25.99 -20.12 -0.92
C PHE A 206 25.32 -20.93 0.20
N LYS A 207 25.70 -22.20 0.37
CA LYS A 207 25.25 -23.04 1.48
C LYS A 207 25.63 -22.44 2.84
N GLN A 208 26.88 -21.96 2.98
CA GLN A 208 27.33 -21.29 4.21
C GLN A 208 26.56 -20.00 4.50
N LEU A 209 26.24 -19.19 3.48
CA LEU A 209 25.42 -18.00 3.65
C LEU A 209 24.00 -18.34 4.10
N LEU A 210 23.41 -19.42 3.56
CA LEU A 210 22.11 -19.92 4.01
C LEU A 210 22.18 -20.40 5.46
N ASP A 211 23.22 -21.14 5.85
CA ASP A 211 23.41 -21.61 7.23
C ASP A 211 23.54 -20.46 8.22
N ASN A 212 24.37 -19.47 7.91
CA ASN A 212 24.52 -18.27 8.72
C ASN A 212 23.17 -17.55 8.89
N ARG A 213 22.43 -17.39 7.78
CA ARG A 213 21.12 -16.73 7.83
C ARG A 213 20.08 -17.54 8.60
N ILE A 214 20.10 -18.87 8.51
CA ILE A 214 19.21 -19.76 9.27
C ILE A 214 19.53 -19.67 10.77
N ALA A 215 20.82 -19.62 11.14
CA ALA A 215 21.27 -19.54 12.53
C ALA A 215 20.77 -18.27 13.25
N GLU A 216 20.60 -17.16 12.54
CA GLU A 216 20.04 -15.91 13.09
C GLU A 216 18.60 -16.05 13.62
N PHE A 217 17.86 -17.09 13.20
CA PHE A 217 16.49 -17.32 13.67
C PHE A 217 16.42 -18.04 15.03
N GLY A 218 17.54 -18.58 15.53
CA GLY A 218 17.59 -19.40 16.75
C GLY A 218 16.90 -20.76 16.62
N GLU A 219 16.68 -21.46 17.74
CA GLU A 219 15.89 -22.70 17.77
C GLU A 219 14.40 -22.38 17.60
N MET A 220 13.91 -22.44 16.36
CA MET A 220 12.47 -22.44 16.09
C MET A 220 11.90 -23.85 16.32
N PRO A 221 10.81 -24.00 17.08
CA PRO A 221 10.16 -25.30 17.23
C PRO A 221 9.71 -25.80 15.85
N LYS A 222 10.08 -27.05 15.54
CA LYS A 222 9.72 -27.77 14.31
C LYS A 222 8.21 -27.83 14.10
#